data_AF-A0A9X1WXZ0-F1
#
_entry.id   AF-A0A9X1WXZ0-F1
#
_cell.length_a   1.000
_cell.length_b   1.000
_cell.length_c   1.000
_cell.angle_alpha   90.00
_cell.angle_beta   90.00
_cell.angle_gamma   90.00
#
_symmetry.space_group_name_H-M   'P 1'
#
loop_
_entity.id
_entity.type
_entity.pdbx_description
1 polymer ?
#
loop_
_entity_poly.entity_id
_entity_poly.type
_entity_poly.pdbx_seq_one_letter_code
_entity_poly.pdbx_strand_id
1 'polypeptide(L)'
;MNTKKTTRNSGSGSEKESVKVLDSRALNRATLARQMLLCRADIPVLDVVEKLIGLQAQALNAPYFALWSRMENFQQEQLSELIRDRKVVRMALMRSTLHLVSAPDTLQLRPWLQGVMERSLKGAYGQQLKDMDLGQLAALGRKLVEDKPMTSSELGQYLLEHWPELPSKAATAAIRNLVPLVQIPPRGIWGESGQATHTSLEAWLGQSLCPRPDTEILIRRYLAAFGPATVKDIQVWSGLTGLNKTIERLRPELVTFRDAQGAELFDLPDAPRPDGSTPAEPRFLGEFDNILLSYADRSRILDDRYRSRVFTINGIIRSTILIDGYVSGTWKLISERKKTVLSIESFISLSQKETDALMTEGARLLHFAAPENHSQEVIIHPK
;
A
#
# COMPACT_ATOMS: atom_id res chain seq x y z
N MET A 1 -22.05 -77.51 -7.83
CA MET A 1 -22.70 -76.23 -8.19
C MET A 1 -22.79 -75.38 -6.93
N ASN A 2 -21.84 -74.46 -6.72
CA ASN A 2 -21.79 -73.62 -5.51
C ASN A 2 -21.79 -72.15 -5.94
N THR A 3 -22.92 -71.48 -5.70
CA THR A 3 -23.15 -70.06 -5.96
C THR A 3 -22.45 -69.20 -4.91
N LYS A 4 -21.43 -68.43 -5.35
CA LYS A 4 -20.72 -67.44 -4.54
C LYS A 4 -21.61 -66.22 -4.26
N LYS A 5 -21.75 -65.87 -2.98
CA LYS A 5 -22.27 -64.59 -2.49
C LYS A 5 -21.27 -63.47 -2.76
N THR A 6 -21.76 -62.40 -3.36
CA THR A 6 -21.07 -61.14 -3.61
C THR A 6 -21.11 -60.27 -2.35
N THR A 7 -19.97 -60.02 -1.71
CA THR A 7 -19.82 -58.99 -0.68
C THR A 7 -19.36 -57.69 -1.34
N ARG A 8 -20.17 -56.63 -1.23
CA ARG A 8 -19.84 -55.25 -1.61
C ARG A 8 -18.72 -54.74 -0.69
N ASN A 9 -17.65 -54.24 -1.29
CA ASN A 9 -16.62 -53.51 -0.58
C ASN A 9 -16.95 -52.00 -0.69
N SER A 10 -17.37 -51.40 0.43
CA SER A 10 -17.55 -49.96 0.57
C SER A 10 -16.22 -49.33 1.01
N GLY A 11 -15.52 -48.71 0.07
CA GLY A 11 -14.35 -47.88 0.36
C GLY A 11 -14.63 -46.42 0.01
N SER A 12 -15.21 -45.66 0.96
CA SER A 12 -15.23 -44.20 0.91
C SER A 12 -14.00 -43.67 1.66
N GLY A 13 -12.86 -43.63 0.97
CA GLY A 13 -11.68 -42.92 1.43
C GLY A 13 -11.82 -41.44 1.07
N SER A 14 -12.33 -40.62 1.98
CA SER A 14 -12.09 -39.18 1.93
C SER A 14 -10.65 -38.96 2.39
N GLU A 15 -9.70 -38.92 1.44
CA GLU A 15 -8.38 -38.34 1.70
C GLU A 15 -8.61 -36.88 2.10
N LYS A 16 -8.49 -36.61 3.40
CA LYS A 16 -8.29 -35.24 3.87
C LYS A 16 -6.98 -34.78 3.25
N GLU A 17 -7.05 -34.01 2.17
CA GLU A 17 -5.89 -33.29 1.65
C GLU A 17 -5.22 -32.59 2.83
N SER A 18 -4.00 -33.02 3.15
CA SER A 18 -3.24 -32.41 4.24
C SER A 18 -2.98 -30.95 3.86
N VAL A 19 -3.59 -30.01 4.59
CA VAL A 19 -3.40 -28.57 4.35
C VAL A 19 -1.90 -28.27 4.36
N LYS A 20 -1.37 -27.81 3.23
CA LYS A 20 0.06 -27.56 3.05
C LYS A 20 0.49 -26.40 3.96
N VAL A 21 1.59 -26.62 4.69
CA VAL A 21 2.22 -25.60 5.55
C VAL A 21 3.20 -24.78 4.71
N LEU A 22 3.14 -23.46 4.82
CA LEU A 22 4.08 -22.52 4.23
C LEU A 22 4.94 -21.92 5.35
N ASP A 23 6.25 -22.10 5.24
CA ASP A 23 7.20 -21.45 6.16
C ASP A 23 7.38 -19.97 5.83
N SER A 24 8.14 -19.27 6.69
CA SER A 24 8.39 -17.84 6.54
C SER A 24 9.11 -17.48 5.24
N ARG A 25 9.96 -18.36 4.69
CA ARG A 25 10.67 -18.13 3.42
C ARG A 25 9.74 -18.30 2.23
N ALA A 26 8.91 -19.34 2.21
CA ALA A 26 7.91 -19.55 1.17
C ALA A 26 6.91 -18.38 1.13
N LEU A 27 6.45 -17.92 2.29
CA LEU A 27 5.60 -16.74 2.42
C LEU A 27 6.30 -15.46 1.92
N ASN A 28 7.57 -15.26 2.29
CA ASN A 28 8.37 -14.16 1.81
C ASN A 28 8.47 -14.17 0.26
N ARG A 29 8.83 -15.29 -0.35
CA ARG A 29 8.97 -15.41 -1.82
C ARG A 29 7.66 -15.23 -2.55
N ALA A 30 6.58 -15.80 -2.02
CA ALA A 30 5.24 -15.58 -2.53
C ALA A 30 4.89 -14.08 -2.57
N THR A 31 5.21 -13.33 -1.52
CA THR A 31 4.98 -11.88 -1.48
C THR A 31 5.88 -11.11 -2.44
N LEU A 32 7.19 -11.40 -2.48
CA LEU A 32 8.12 -10.69 -3.36
C LEU A 32 7.83 -10.95 -4.84
N ALA A 33 7.38 -12.15 -5.20
CA ALA A 33 6.99 -12.48 -6.57
C ALA A 33 5.80 -11.64 -7.04
N ARG A 34 4.72 -11.58 -6.24
CA ARG A 34 3.52 -10.79 -6.55
C ARG A 34 3.80 -9.30 -6.65
N GLN A 35 4.76 -8.82 -5.87
CA GLN A 35 5.11 -7.40 -5.82
C GLN A 35 6.25 -7.01 -6.76
N MET A 36 6.67 -7.89 -7.68
CA MET A 36 7.73 -7.60 -8.68
C MET A 36 9.06 -7.20 -8.01
N LEU A 37 9.33 -7.77 -6.82
CA LEU A 37 10.55 -7.52 -6.07
C LEU A 37 11.60 -8.63 -6.26
N LEU A 38 11.18 -9.84 -6.65
CA LEU A 38 12.11 -10.87 -7.14
C LEU A 38 12.64 -10.49 -8.54
N CYS A 39 11.71 -10.21 -9.45
CA CYS A 39 12.00 -9.76 -10.81
C CYS A 39 11.24 -8.46 -11.04
N ARG A 40 11.95 -7.42 -11.49
CA ARG A 40 11.35 -6.15 -11.90
C ARG A 40 10.47 -6.39 -13.14
N ALA A 41 9.36 -5.69 -13.21
CA ALA A 41 8.42 -5.79 -14.30
C ALA A 41 8.76 -4.82 -15.43
N ASP A 42 8.58 -5.28 -16.66
CA ASP A 42 8.61 -4.46 -17.87
C ASP A 42 7.18 -4.35 -18.43
N ILE A 43 6.35 -3.59 -17.70
CA ILE A 43 4.94 -3.33 -18.02
C ILE A 43 4.62 -1.84 -17.73
N PRO A 44 3.51 -1.30 -18.24
CA PRO A 44 3.12 0.08 -17.97
C PRO A 44 3.05 0.43 -16.47
N VAL A 45 3.43 1.66 -16.09
CA VAL A 45 3.39 2.14 -14.70
C VAL A 45 2.01 2.01 -14.08
N LEU A 46 0.96 2.32 -14.85
CA LEU A 46 -0.43 2.21 -14.40
C LEU A 46 -0.78 0.78 -13.99
N ASP A 47 -0.35 -0.21 -14.76
CA ASP A 47 -0.60 -1.63 -14.48
C ASP A 47 0.08 -2.07 -13.17
N VAL A 48 1.30 -1.56 -12.89
CA VAL A 48 1.99 -1.81 -11.61
C VAL A 48 1.21 -1.18 -10.44
N VAL A 49 0.74 0.06 -10.59
CA VAL A 49 -0.09 0.74 -9.58
C VAL A 49 -1.38 -0.06 -9.31
N GLU A 50 -2.06 -0.56 -10.34
CA GLU A 50 -3.29 -1.35 -10.21
C GLU A 50 -3.06 -2.73 -9.61
N LYS A 51 -1.96 -3.41 -9.99
CA LYS A 51 -1.53 -4.69 -9.41
C LYS A 51 -1.22 -4.56 -7.92
N LEU A 52 -0.71 -3.42 -7.48
CA LEU A 52 -0.40 -3.15 -6.07
C LEU A 52 -1.58 -2.54 -5.29
N ILE A 53 -2.71 -2.27 -5.97
CA ILE A 53 -3.90 -1.60 -5.42
C ILE A 53 -3.53 -0.24 -4.82
N GLY A 54 -2.68 0.49 -5.54
CA GLY A 54 -2.12 1.76 -5.13
C GLY A 54 -0.91 1.68 -4.22
N LEU A 55 -0.31 2.84 -3.97
CA LEU A 55 0.90 3.02 -3.19
C LEU A 55 0.64 4.08 -2.12
N GLN A 56 1.09 3.86 -0.89
CA GLN A 56 0.95 4.91 0.12
C GLN A 56 1.79 6.13 -0.27
N ALA A 57 1.17 7.31 -0.23
CA ALA A 57 1.70 8.55 -0.77
C ALA A 57 1.63 9.66 0.28
N GLN A 58 1.93 9.36 1.55
CA GLN A 58 2.06 10.39 2.59
C GLN A 58 3.34 11.20 2.38
N ALA A 59 4.47 10.51 2.24
CA ALA A 59 5.69 11.09 1.68
C ALA A 59 5.52 11.25 0.16
N LEU A 60 5.93 12.40 -0.38
CA LEU A 60 5.70 12.75 -1.78
C LEU A 60 6.42 11.80 -2.75
N ASN A 61 7.66 11.47 -2.43
CA ASN A 61 8.53 10.69 -3.30
C ASN A 61 8.42 9.18 -3.06
N ALA A 62 7.68 8.74 -2.03
CA ALA A 62 7.54 7.32 -1.69
C ALA A 62 7.00 6.46 -2.86
N PRO A 63 5.93 6.87 -3.58
CA PRO A 63 5.46 6.10 -4.74
C PRO A 63 6.50 5.96 -5.85
N TYR A 64 7.32 6.99 -6.10
CA TYR A 64 8.38 6.95 -7.10
C TYR A 64 9.44 5.92 -6.75
N PHE A 65 9.88 5.89 -5.49
CA PHE A 65 10.81 4.87 -5.04
C PHE A 65 10.19 3.48 -5.07
N ALA A 66 8.92 3.33 -4.68
CA ALA A 66 8.24 2.04 -4.69
C ALA A 66 8.09 1.45 -6.11
N LEU A 67 7.82 2.29 -7.12
CA LEU A 67 7.81 1.89 -8.53
C LEU A 67 9.22 1.61 -9.03
N TRP A 68 10.18 2.49 -8.69
CA TRP A 68 11.59 2.26 -9.01
C TRP A 68 12.07 0.91 -8.50
N SER A 69 11.66 0.42 -7.34
CA SER A 69 12.10 -0.90 -6.84
C SER A 69 11.55 -2.10 -7.65
N ARG A 70 10.48 -1.88 -8.42
CA ARG A 70 9.63 -2.93 -8.99
C ARG A 70 9.62 -2.97 -10.51
N MET A 71 10.18 -1.95 -11.15
CA MET A 71 10.10 -1.77 -12.59
C MET A 71 11.48 -1.72 -13.24
N GLU A 72 11.56 -2.20 -14.48
CA GLU A 72 12.72 -1.96 -15.32
C GLU A 72 12.62 -0.56 -15.94
N ASN A 73 13.77 0.14 -15.99
CA ASN A 73 13.93 1.44 -16.66
C ASN A 73 12.92 2.54 -16.28
N PHE A 74 12.28 2.46 -15.11
CA PHE A 74 11.31 3.46 -14.64
C PHE A 74 11.93 4.85 -14.48
N GLN A 75 11.27 5.85 -15.06
CA GLN A 75 11.61 7.27 -14.97
C GLN A 75 10.52 8.04 -14.22
N GLN A 76 10.90 9.15 -13.58
CA GLN A 76 9.99 9.97 -12.78
C GLN A 76 8.84 10.54 -13.62
N GLU A 77 9.14 10.94 -14.84
CA GLU A 77 8.21 11.55 -15.80
C GLU A 77 7.02 10.64 -16.06
N GLN A 78 7.24 9.32 -16.15
CA GLN A 78 6.18 8.35 -16.45
C GLN A 78 5.06 8.37 -15.38
N LEU A 79 5.40 8.50 -14.09
CA LEU A 79 4.37 8.65 -13.05
C LEU A 79 3.82 10.08 -13.00
N SER A 80 4.70 11.07 -13.16
CA SER A 80 4.32 12.49 -13.11
C SER A 80 3.28 12.83 -14.19
N GLU A 81 3.43 12.31 -15.41
CA GLU A 81 2.48 12.46 -16.51
C GLU A 81 1.14 11.81 -16.19
N LEU A 82 1.12 10.57 -15.67
CA LEU A 82 -0.12 9.91 -15.27
C LEU A 82 -0.89 10.69 -14.19
N ILE A 83 -0.19 11.38 -13.28
CA ILE A 83 -0.79 12.26 -12.28
C ILE A 83 -1.40 13.51 -12.96
N ARG A 84 -0.68 14.16 -13.88
CA ARG A 84 -1.19 15.34 -14.61
C ARG A 84 -2.39 15.00 -15.50
N ASP A 85 -2.33 13.85 -16.16
CA ASP A 85 -3.37 13.33 -17.04
C ASP A 85 -4.56 12.72 -16.29
N ARG A 86 -4.56 12.81 -14.95
CA ARG A 86 -5.61 12.33 -14.05
C ARG A 86 -5.86 10.82 -14.15
N LYS A 87 -4.92 10.05 -14.70
CA LYS A 87 -4.95 8.58 -14.74
C LYS A 87 -4.59 7.97 -13.40
N VAL A 88 -3.76 8.68 -12.65
CA VAL A 88 -3.37 8.37 -11.29
C VAL A 88 -3.83 9.49 -10.38
N VAL A 89 -4.46 9.12 -9.28
CA VAL A 89 -5.11 10.04 -8.35
C VAL A 89 -4.50 9.87 -6.96
N ARG A 90 -4.25 11.00 -6.29
CA ARG A 90 -3.80 11.00 -4.89
C ARG A 90 -4.95 11.39 -3.97
N MET A 91 -5.37 10.47 -3.11
CA MET A 91 -6.48 10.71 -2.17
C MET A 91 -6.39 9.84 -0.92
N ALA A 92 -7.21 10.14 0.09
CA ALA A 92 -7.31 9.32 1.28
C ALA A 92 -8.07 8.01 1.01
N LEU A 93 -7.44 6.86 1.31
CA LEU A 93 -8.01 5.53 1.11
C LEU A 93 -7.76 4.61 2.32
N MET A 94 -7.01 3.51 2.13
CA MET A 94 -6.83 2.47 3.16
C MET A 94 -6.35 3.09 4.46
N ARG A 95 -6.99 2.71 5.58
CA ARG A 95 -6.68 3.23 6.93
C ARG A 95 -6.75 4.75 7.05
N SER A 96 -7.50 5.42 6.16
CA SER A 96 -7.58 6.88 6.10
C SER A 96 -6.20 7.53 5.91
N THR A 97 -5.32 6.97 5.08
CA THR A 97 -4.06 7.61 4.68
C THR A 97 -4.02 7.95 3.19
N LEU A 98 -3.19 8.92 2.81
CA LEU A 98 -3.02 9.29 1.40
C LEU A 98 -2.38 8.15 0.62
N HIS A 99 -3.02 7.78 -0.47
CA HIS A 99 -2.54 6.79 -1.44
C HIS A 99 -2.58 7.39 -2.84
N LEU A 100 -1.71 6.86 -3.69
CA LEU A 100 -1.67 7.06 -5.12
C LEU A 100 -2.25 5.79 -5.76
N VAL A 101 -3.34 5.93 -6.50
CA VAL A 101 -4.10 4.81 -7.12
C VAL A 101 -4.53 5.18 -8.54
N SER A 102 -4.90 4.21 -9.37
CA SER A 102 -5.51 4.51 -10.66
C SER A 102 -6.87 5.20 -10.49
N ALA A 103 -7.26 6.02 -11.47
CA ALA A 103 -8.56 6.69 -11.45
C ALA A 103 -9.74 5.69 -11.35
N PRO A 104 -9.79 4.58 -12.13
CA PRO A 104 -10.85 3.58 -11.97
C PRO A 104 -10.90 2.96 -10.57
N ASP A 105 -9.75 2.73 -9.95
CA ASP A 105 -9.67 2.15 -8.61
C ASP A 105 -10.26 3.07 -7.54
N THR A 106 -10.07 4.39 -7.66
CA THR A 106 -10.65 5.35 -6.71
C THR A 106 -12.16 5.25 -6.63
N LEU A 107 -12.83 5.02 -7.76
CA LEU A 107 -14.29 4.97 -7.86
C LEU A 107 -14.87 3.76 -7.11
N GLN A 108 -14.09 2.70 -6.90
CA GLN A 108 -14.48 1.50 -6.16
C GLN A 108 -13.96 1.52 -4.72
N LEU A 109 -12.66 1.82 -4.54
CA LEU A 109 -12.01 1.79 -3.23
C LEU A 109 -12.58 2.85 -2.29
N ARG A 110 -12.84 4.06 -2.79
CA ARG A 110 -13.32 5.16 -1.94
C ARG A 110 -14.69 4.86 -1.29
N PRO A 111 -15.73 4.43 -2.02
CA PRO A 111 -16.99 4.02 -1.39
C PRO A 111 -16.82 2.76 -0.53
N TRP A 112 -15.98 1.81 -0.93
CA TRP A 112 -15.72 0.59 -0.14
C TRP A 112 -15.14 0.90 1.24
N LEU A 113 -14.30 1.93 1.31
CA LEU A 113 -13.60 2.35 2.52
C LEU A 113 -14.32 3.48 3.28
N GLN A 114 -15.52 3.91 2.86
CA GLN A 114 -16.25 5.01 3.52
C GLN A 114 -16.43 4.77 5.02
N GLY A 115 -16.80 3.55 5.42
CA GLY A 115 -16.94 3.20 6.84
C GLY A 115 -15.63 3.29 7.64
N VAL A 116 -14.46 3.18 6.99
CA VAL A 116 -13.15 3.42 7.62
C VAL A 116 -12.94 4.90 7.89
N MET A 117 -13.30 5.76 6.92
CA MET A 117 -13.22 7.22 7.04
C MET A 117 -14.12 7.72 8.17
N GLU A 118 -15.36 7.24 8.25
CA GLU A 118 -16.32 7.62 9.29
C GLU A 118 -15.86 7.19 10.67
N ARG A 119 -15.34 5.96 10.82
CA ARG A 119 -14.77 5.51 12.10
C ARG A 119 -13.56 6.35 12.51
N SER A 120 -12.70 6.70 11.56
CA SER A 120 -11.54 7.56 11.82
C SER A 120 -11.97 8.95 12.28
N LEU A 121 -12.96 9.56 11.62
CA LEU A 121 -13.54 10.85 12.01
C LEU A 121 -14.15 10.78 13.40
N LYS A 122 -14.99 9.77 13.67
CA LYS A 122 -15.65 9.58 14.96
C LYS A 122 -14.65 9.41 16.10
N GLY A 123 -13.59 8.62 15.88
CA GLY A 123 -12.55 8.39 16.88
C GLY A 123 -11.75 9.64 17.24
N ALA A 124 -11.46 10.51 16.26
CA ALA A 124 -10.64 11.69 16.49
C ALA A 124 -11.43 12.94 16.91
N TYR A 125 -12.65 13.13 16.37
CA TYR A 125 -13.42 14.37 16.47
C TYR A 125 -14.89 14.17 16.88
N GLY A 126 -15.29 12.96 17.25
CA GLY A 126 -16.71 12.63 17.49
C GLY A 126 -17.41 13.52 18.50
N GLN A 127 -16.73 13.93 19.58
CA GLN A 127 -17.32 14.82 20.59
C GLN A 127 -17.53 16.25 20.10
N GLN A 128 -16.66 16.74 19.22
CA GLN A 128 -16.76 18.09 18.65
C GLN A 128 -17.81 18.17 17.54
N LEU A 129 -18.20 17.02 16.98
CA LEU A 129 -19.12 16.92 15.84
C LEU A 129 -20.50 16.32 16.21
N LYS A 130 -20.74 16.02 17.50
CA LYS A 130 -21.88 15.21 17.96
C LYS A 130 -23.26 15.79 17.57
N ASP A 131 -23.40 17.11 17.58
CA ASP A 131 -24.65 17.83 17.33
C ASP A 131 -24.69 18.47 15.93
N MET A 132 -23.71 18.15 15.08
CA MET A 132 -23.60 18.72 13.74
C MET A 132 -24.33 17.88 12.71
N ASP A 133 -25.02 18.54 11.78
CA ASP A 133 -25.46 17.91 10.54
C ASP A 133 -24.24 17.70 9.62
N LEU A 134 -23.65 16.50 9.72
CA LEU A 134 -22.51 16.09 8.91
C LEU A 134 -22.84 16.03 7.41
N GLY A 135 -24.10 15.81 7.05
CA GLY A 135 -24.54 15.82 5.65
C GLY A 135 -24.52 17.23 5.08
N GLN A 136 -25.07 18.20 5.81
CA GLN A 136 -25.01 19.62 5.44
C GLN A 136 -23.56 20.13 5.36
N LEU A 137 -22.74 19.78 6.36
CA LEU A 137 -21.33 20.15 6.39
C LEU A 137 -20.58 19.58 5.17
N ALA A 138 -20.76 18.29 4.88
CA ALA A 138 -20.15 17.64 3.72
C ALA A 138 -20.64 18.23 2.39
N ALA A 139 -21.92 18.57 2.26
CA ALA A 139 -22.49 19.18 1.07
C ALA A 139 -21.90 20.57 0.80
N LEU A 140 -21.80 21.43 1.83
CA LEU A 140 -21.18 22.75 1.68
C LEU A 140 -19.68 22.62 1.36
N GLY A 141 -18.96 21.78 2.10
CA GLY A 141 -17.53 21.57 1.87
C GLY A 141 -17.25 21.03 0.47
N ARG A 142 -18.09 20.12 -0.04
CA ARG A 142 -18.03 19.64 -1.42
C ARG A 142 -18.20 20.79 -2.41
N LYS A 143 -19.28 21.58 -2.27
CA LYS A 143 -19.54 22.73 -3.15
C LYS A 143 -18.34 23.69 -3.20
N LEU A 144 -17.80 24.07 -2.04
CA LEU A 144 -16.66 24.99 -1.96
C LEU A 144 -15.43 24.49 -2.74
N VAL A 145 -15.05 23.23 -2.56
CA VAL A 145 -13.86 22.67 -3.23
C VAL A 145 -14.08 22.34 -4.71
N GLU A 146 -15.34 22.21 -5.15
CA GLU A 146 -15.73 22.06 -6.55
C GLU A 146 -15.77 23.41 -7.28
N ASP A 147 -16.25 24.46 -6.61
CA ASP A 147 -16.24 25.84 -7.15
C ASP A 147 -14.80 26.36 -7.33
N LYS A 148 -13.92 26.08 -6.35
CA LYS A 148 -12.50 26.40 -6.42
C LYS A 148 -11.70 25.39 -5.61
N PRO A 149 -10.64 24.76 -6.15
CA PRO A 149 -9.77 23.91 -5.35
C PRO A 149 -9.15 24.66 -4.16
N MET A 150 -9.20 24.08 -2.97
CA MET A 150 -8.81 24.75 -1.72
C MET A 150 -7.86 23.91 -0.87
N THR A 151 -7.00 24.59 -0.13
CA THR A 151 -6.27 24.00 1.00
C THR A 151 -7.21 23.74 2.18
N SER A 152 -6.79 22.88 3.11
CA SER A 152 -7.55 22.67 4.36
C SER A 152 -7.67 23.95 5.18
N SER A 153 -6.68 24.85 5.13
CA SER A 153 -6.71 26.12 5.86
C SER A 153 -7.78 27.06 5.29
N GLU A 154 -7.81 27.24 3.96
CA GLU A 154 -8.81 28.06 3.28
C GLU A 154 -10.22 27.51 3.51
N LEU A 155 -10.40 26.19 3.32
CA LEU A 155 -11.67 25.53 3.57
C LEU A 155 -12.13 25.75 5.02
N GLY A 156 -11.23 25.63 5.99
CA GLY A 156 -11.52 25.89 7.39
C GLY A 156 -11.96 27.32 7.66
N GLN A 157 -11.39 28.31 6.97
CA GLN A 157 -11.79 29.72 7.11
C GLN A 157 -13.21 29.95 6.59
N TYR A 158 -13.56 29.42 5.41
CA TYR A 158 -14.93 29.52 4.88
C TYR A 158 -15.98 28.81 5.75
N LEU A 159 -15.61 27.68 6.35
CA LEU A 159 -16.52 26.95 7.22
C LEU A 159 -16.82 27.71 8.52
N LEU A 160 -15.88 28.50 9.05
CA LEU A 160 -16.08 29.32 10.24
C LEU A 160 -17.10 30.45 10.03
N GLU A 161 -17.29 30.92 8.79
CA GLU A 161 -18.32 31.92 8.48
C GLU A 161 -19.75 31.36 8.68
N HIS A 162 -19.91 30.04 8.51
CA HIS A 162 -21.20 29.34 8.66
C HIS A 162 -21.34 28.70 10.05
N TRP A 163 -20.23 28.23 10.64
CA TRP A 163 -20.19 27.63 11.97
C TRP A 163 -19.03 28.21 12.80
N PRO A 164 -19.19 29.41 13.41
CA PRO A 164 -18.12 30.08 14.15
C PRO A 164 -17.59 29.30 15.35
N GLU A 165 -18.47 28.53 16.00
CA GLU A 165 -18.16 27.75 17.20
C GLU A 165 -17.53 26.38 16.89
N LEU A 166 -17.53 25.95 15.61
CA LEU A 166 -17.00 24.65 15.23
C LEU A 166 -15.47 24.75 15.05
N PRO A 167 -14.67 23.95 15.78
CA PRO A 167 -13.23 23.98 15.60
C PRO A 167 -12.84 23.64 14.15
N SER A 168 -12.10 24.54 13.49
CA SER A 168 -11.72 24.42 12.07
C SER A 168 -11.06 23.07 11.72
N LYS A 169 -10.25 22.50 12.63
CA LYS A 169 -9.67 21.15 12.45
C LYS A 169 -10.73 20.04 12.40
N ALA A 170 -11.76 20.11 13.24
CA ALA A 170 -12.86 19.14 13.25
C ALA A 170 -13.73 19.29 11.98
N ALA A 171 -14.01 20.54 11.58
CA ALA A 171 -14.77 20.85 10.38
C ALA A 171 -14.08 20.32 9.12
N THR A 172 -12.81 20.64 8.94
CA THR A 172 -12.02 20.21 7.78
C THR A 172 -11.77 18.70 7.79
N ALA A 173 -11.60 18.08 8.98
CA ALA A 173 -11.54 16.63 9.11
C ALA A 173 -12.86 15.96 8.69
N ALA A 174 -14.02 16.55 9.00
CA ALA A 174 -15.31 16.04 8.55
C ALA A 174 -15.40 16.04 7.02
N ILE A 175 -15.06 17.16 6.36
CA ILE A 175 -15.06 17.22 4.89
C ILE A 175 -14.12 16.17 4.30
N ARG A 176 -12.88 16.08 4.82
CA ARG A 176 -11.88 15.14 4.31
C ARG A 176 -12.25 13.65 4.51
N ASN A 177 -13.16 13.32 5.42
CA ASN A 177 -13.63 11.94 5.63
C ASN A 177 -14.97 11.65 4.94
N LEU A 178 -15.81 12.66 4.72
CA LEU A 178 -17.14 12.49 4.13
C LEU A 178 -17.16 12.77 2.62
N VAL A 179 -16.30 13.68 2.16
CA VAL A 179 -16.14 14.00 0.73
C VAL A 179 -14.92 13.22 0.17
N PRO A 180 -15.05 12.56 -0.99
CA PRO A 180 -13.95 12.00 -1.77
C PRO A 180 -12.94 13.05 -2.26
N LEU A 181 -12.17 13.67 -1.37
CA LEU A 181 -11.23 14.71 -1.77
C LEU A 181 -10.01 14.14 -2.51
N VAL A 182 -9.73 14.68 -3.69
CA VAL A 182 -8.49 14.48 -4.45
C VAL A 182 -7.53 15.60 -4.11
N GLN A 183 -6.27 15.25 -3.84
CA GLN A 183 -5.18 16.22 -3.76
C GLN A 183 -4.59 16.42 -5.16
N ILE A 184 -4.69 17.64 -5.68
CA ILE A 184 -4.36 17.93 -7.09
C ILE A 184 -2.89 18.32 -7.29
N PRO A 185 -2.35 18.19 -8.52
CA PRO A 185 -1.04 18.70 -8.90
C PRO A 185 -0.87 20.21 -8.63
N PRO A 186 0.38 20.70 -8.44
CA PRO A 186 1.64 19.99 -8.60
C PRO A 186 2.05 19.15 -7.37
N ARG A 187 1.23 19.10 -6.31
CA ARG A 187 1.57 18.38 -5.08
C ARG A 187 1.65 16.87 -5.33
N GLY A 188 2.84 16.30 -5.15
CA GLY A 188 3.09 14.87 -5.36
C GLY A 188 3.69 14.55 -6.73
N ILE A 189 3.99 15.56 -7.54
CA ILE A 189 4.83 15.44 -8.72
C ILE A 189 6.30 15.55 -8.31
N TRP A 190 7.14 14.67 -8.82
CA TRP A 190 8.57 14.68 -8.55
C TRP A 190 9.21 16.00 -8.97
N GLY A 191 10.06 16.55 -8.10
CA GLY A 191 10.76 17.82 -8.36
C GLY A 191 9.89 19.08 -8.26
N GLU A 192 8.57 18.94 -8.12
CA GLU A 192 7.66 20.08 -7.99
C GLU A 192 7.20 20.29 -6.55
N SER A 193 6.95 21.56 -6.21
CA SER A 193 6.42 21.95 -4.91
C SER A 193 5.10 22.69 -5.09
N GLY A 194 4.19 22.48 -4.15
CA GLY A 194 2.89 23.13 -4.13
C GLY A 194 2.22 22.91 -2.79
N GLN A 195 1.23 23.76 -2.49
CA GLN A 195 0.33 23.53 -1.37
C GLN A 195 -0.59 22.34 -1.66
N ALA A 196 -1.07 21.69 -0.61
CA ALA A 196 -2.03 20.61 -0.72
C ALA A 196 -3.44 21.19 -0.94
N THR A 197 -3.79 21.46 -2.19
CA THR A 197 -5.14 21.88 -2.60
C THR A 197 -5.98 20.67 -2.98
N HIS A 198 -7.29 20.77 -2.78
CA HIS A 198 -8.21 19.66 -2.99
C HIS A 198 -9.46 20.09 -3.75
N THR A 199 -10.00 19.15 -4.52
CA THR A 199 -11.35 19.18 -5.11
C THR A 199 -12.01 17.81 -4.90
N SER A 200 -13.28 17.64 -5.27
CA SER A 200 -13.94 16.33 -5.19
C SER A 200 -13.45 15.39 -6.31
N LEU A 201 -13.49 14.09 -6.07
CA LEU A 201 -13.14 13.08 -7.06
C LEU A 201 -14.05 13.16 -8.28
N GLU A 202 -15.34 13.38 -8.07
CA GLU A 202 -16.33 13.50 -9.14
C GLU A 202 -16.05 14.73 -10.03
N ALA A 203 -15.72 15.89 -9.46
CA ALA A 203 -15.34 17.07 -10.23
C ALA A 203 -13.97 16.90 -10.93
N TRP A 204 -13.03 16.21 -10.30
CA TRP A 204 -11.71 15.95 -10.88
C TRP A 204 -11.75 15.02 -12.10
N LEU A 205 -12.53 13.94 -12.01
CA LEU A 205 -12.61 12.90 -13.05
C LEU A 205 -13.79 13.06 -14.01
N GLY A 206 -14.81 13.83 -13.65
CA GLY A 206 -16.07 13.89 -14.38
C GLY A 206 -16.86 12.56 -14.34
N GLN A 207 -16.62 11.73 -13.31
CA GLN A 207 -17.21 10.39 -13.18
C GLN A 207 -17.79 10.20 -11.78
N SER A 208 -18.92 9.52 -11.68
CA SER A 208 -19.55 9.18 -10.40
C SER A 208 -18.89 7.98 -9.73
N LEU A 209 -18.93 7.95 -8.40
CA LEU A 209 -18.47 6.79 -7.62
C LEU A 209 -19.30 5.54 -7.94
N CYS A 210 -18.70 4.37 -7.75
CA CYS A 210 -19.42 3.11 -7.78
C CYS A 210 -20.44 3.09 -6.63
N PRO A 211 -21.76 2.95 -6.90
CA PRO A 211 -22.77 2.98 -5.85
C PRO A 211 -22.69 1.75 -4.94
N ARG A 212 -22.18 0.62 -5.45
CA ARG A 212 -22.03 -0.63 -4.70
C ARG A 212 -20.71 -1.31 -5.09
N PRO A 213 -19.61 -1.02 -4.38
CA PRO A 213 -18.33 -1.65 -4.66
C PRO A 213 -18.40 -3.15 -4.35
N ASP A 214 -17.80 -3.95 -5.22
CA ASP A 214 -17.75 -5.40 -5.06
C ASP A 214 -16.61 -5.80 -4.10
N THR A 215 -17.01 -6.17 -2.88
CA THR A 215 -16.05 -6.58 -1.84
C THR A 215 -15.32 -7.87 -2.21
N GLU A 216 -15.95 -8.79 -2.94
CA GLU A 216 -15.31 -10.03 -3.35
C GLU A 216 -14.21 -9.77 -4.38
N ILE A 217 -14.47 -8.92 -5.38
CA ILE A 217 -13.45 -8.50 -6.35
C ILE A 217 -12.28 -7.82 -5.64
N LEU A 218 -12.54 -6.91 -4.71
CA LEU A 218 -11.48 -6.20 -3.97
C LEU A 218 -10.66 -7.13 -3.07
N ILE A 219 -11.27 -8.16 -2.48
CA ILE A 219 -10.56 -9.21 -1.75
C ILE A 219 -9.69 -10.07 -2.69
N ARG A 220 -10.22 -10.51 -3.84
CA ARG A 220 -9.42 -11.27 -4.83
C ARG A 220 -8.22 -10.45 -5.30
N ARG A 221 -8.39 -9.15 -5.55
CA ARG A 221 -7.29 -8.24 -5.88
C ARG A 221 -6.27 -8.15 -4.75
N TYR A 222 -6.71 -8.03 -3.51
CA TYR A 222 -5.80 -8.07 -2.36
C TYR A 222 -4.98 -9.37 -2.33
N LEU A 223 -5.61 -10.53 -2.54
CA LEU A 223 -4.90 -11.82 -2.57
C LEU A 223 -3.93 -11.92 -3.77
N ALA A 224 -4.28 -11.35 -4.91
CA ALA A 224 -3.37 -11.26 -6.06
C ALA A 224 -2.10 -10.46 -5.76
N ALA A 225 -2.21 -9.38 -4.97
CA ALA A 225 -1.11 -8.49 -4.62
C ALA A 225 -0.32 -8.93 -3.38
N PHE A 226 -1.00 -9.54 -2.40
CA PHE A 226 -0.50 -9.74 -1.03
C PHE A 226 -0.73 -11.17 -0.49
N GLY A 227 -1.33 -12.09 -1.26
CA GLY A 227 -1.51 -13.47 -0.83
C GLY A 227 -0.18 -14.25 -0.71
N PRO A 228 -0.20 -15.46 -0.13
CA PRO A 228 -1.23 -16.01 0.76
C PRO A 228 -1.36 -15.19 2.04
N ALA A 229 -2.58 -14.94 2.49
CA ALA A 229 -2.86 -14.04 3.60
C ALA A 229 -4.03 -14.50 4.48
N THR A 230 -4.01 -14.10 5.74
CA THR A 230 -5.12 -14.33 6.68
C THR A 230 -6.22 -13.28 6.48
N VAL A 231 -7.43 -13.55 6.98
CA VAL A 231 -8.50 -12.52 7.03
C VAL A 231 -8.05 -11.29 7.83
N LYS A 232 -7.25 -11.50 8.88
CA LYS A 232 -6.71 -10.43 9.71
C LYS A 232 -5.77 -9.51 8.92
N ASP A 233 -4.99 -10.05 8.00
CA ASP A 233 -4.11 -9.25 7.14
C ASP A 233 -4.93 -8.31 6.24
N ILE A 234 -5.99 -8.82 5.61
CA ILE A 234 -6.91 -8.01 4.77
C ILE A 234 -7.54 -6.88 5.59
N GLN A 235 -7.95 -7.18 6.82
CA GLN A 235 -8.54 -6.20 7.74
C GLN A 235 -7.52 -5.13 8.17
N VAL A 236 -6.28 -5.53 8.49
CA VAL A 236 -5.20 -4.57 8.84
C VAL A 236 -4.85 -3.69 7.66
N TRP A 237 -4.77 -4.25 6.45
CA TRP A 237 -4.51 -3.48 5.24
C TRP A 237 -5.64 -2.50 4.94
N SER A 238 -6.88 -2.96 4.82
CA SER A 238 -8.00 -2.09 4.42
C SER A 238 -8.44 -1.12 5.54
N GLY A 239 -8.31 -1.54 6.81
CA GLY A 239 -8.96 -0.91 7.96
C GLY A 239 -10.42 -1.34 8.14
N LEU A 240 -10.92 -2.27 7.31
CA LEU A 240 -12.26 -2.85 7.44
C LEU A 240 -12.30 -3.94 8.51
N THR A 241 -13.52 -4.26 8.94
CA THR A 241 -13.80 -5.33 9.89
C THR A 241 -14.90 -6.25 9.35
N GLY A 242 -15.04 -7.44 9.91
CA GLY A 242 -16.17 -8.34 9.59
C GLY A 242 -16.08 -9.04 8.23
N LEU A 243 -14.88 -9.22 7.67
CA LEU A 243 -14.69 -9.80 6.33
C LEU A 243 -14.85 -11.35 6.29
N ASN A 244 -14.97 -12.01 7.45
CA ASN A 244 -15.05 -13.48 7.53
C ASN A 244 -16.13 -14.07 6.64
N LYS A 245 -17.37 -13.52 6.68
CA LYS A 245 -18.48 -14.05 5.86
C LYS A 245 -18.19 -13.96 4.36
N THR A 246 -17.56 -12.87 3.90
CA THR A 246 -17.20 -12.72 2.49
C THR A 246 -16.12 -13.68 2.07
N ILE A 247 -15.11 -13.89 2.91
CA ILE A 247 -14.04 -14.87 2.67
C ILE A 247 -14.61 -16.29 2.60
N GLU A 248 -15.52 -16.66 3.49
CA GLU A 248 -16.16 -17.98 3.44
C GLU A 248 -16.97 -18.20 2.16
N ARG A 249 -17.62 -17.17 1.61
CA ARG A 249 -18.28 -17.27 0.29
C ARG A 249 -17.27 -17.45 -0.85
N LEU A 250 -16.10 -16.82 -0.76
CA LEU A 250 -15.02 -16.94 -1.73
C LEU A 250 -14.27 -18.26 -1.63
N ARG A 251 -14.30 -18.93 -0.47
CA ARG A 251 -13.53 -20.15 -0.18
C ARG A 251 -13.57 -21.20 -1.30
N PRO A 252 -14.70 -21.50 -1.97
CA PRO A 252 -14.72 -22.48 -3.07
C PRO A 252 -13.84 -22.12 -4.28
N GLU A 253 -13.49 -20.84 -4.45
CA GLU A 253 -12.62 -20.34 -5.53
C GLU A 253 -11.16 -20.16 -5.07
N LEU A 254 -10.86 -20.38 -3.79
CA LEU A 254 -9.57 -20.13 -3.18
C LEU A 254 -8.88 -21.42 -2.78
N VAL A 255 -7.55 -21.38 -2.71
CA VAL A 255 -6.75 -22.42 -2.08
C VAL A 255 -6.37 -21.99 -0.66
N THR A 256 -6.26 -22.97 0.24
CA THR A 256 -5.95 -22.72 1.65
C THR A 256 -4.64 -23.36 2.08
N PHE A 257 -3.87 -22.63 2.88
CA PHE A 257 -2.62 -23.07 3.50
C PHE A 257 -2.66 -22.83 5.00
N ARG A 258 -1.64 -23.32 5.70
CA ARG A 258 -1.32 -22.87 7.06
C ARG A 258 0.05 -22.23 7.10
N ASP A 259 0.23 -21.23 7.96
CA ASP A 259 1.58 -20.79 8.32
C ASP A 259 2.22 -21.75 9.35
N ALA A 260 3.47 -21.48 9.73
CA ALA A 260 4.20 -22.26 10.73
C ALA A 260 3.56 -22.20 12.14
N GLN A 261 2.72 -21.19 12.41
CA GLN A 261 1.99 -20.99 13.66
C GLN A 261 0.57 -21.60 13.61
N GLY A 262 0.18 -22.19 12.48
CA GLY A 262 -1.10 -22.84 12.26
C GLY A 262 -2.23 -21.92 11.81
N ALA A 263 -2.00 -20.62 11.57
CA ALA A 263 -3.03 -19.72 11.08
C ALA A 263 -3.41 -20.08 9.63
N GLU A 264 -4.72 -20.02 9.33
CA GLU A 264 -5.22 -20.30 7.99
C GLU A 264 -4.95 -19.13 7.04
N LEU A 265 -4.35 -19.44 5.90
CA LEU A 265 -4.03 -18.51 4.84
C LEU A 265 -4.87 -18.83 3.61
N PHE A 266 -5.41 -17.80 2.98
CA PHE A 266 -6.15 -17.89 1.72
C PHE A 266 -5.31 -17.33 0.59
N ASP A 267 -5.43 -17.94 -0.58
CA ASP A 267 -4.72 -17.49 -1.78
C ASP A 267 -5.47 -17.85 -3.06
N LEU A 268 -5.10 -17.21 -4.16
CA LEU A 268 -5.64 -17.55 -5.49
C LEU A 268 -4.95 -18.82 -6.02
N PRO A 269 -5.67 -19.73 -6.70
CA PRO A 269 -5.12 -20.97 -7.23
C PRO A 269 -3.85 -20.76 -8.08
N ASP A 270 -3.86 -19.78 -8.98
CA ASP A 270 -2.79 -19.55 -9.95
C ASP A 270 -1.77 -18.48 -9.51
N ALA A 271 -1.88 -17.96 -8.28
CA ALA A 271 -0.95 -16.93 -7.83
C ALA A 271 0.48 -17.48 -7.60
N PRO A 272 1.53 -16.68 -7.89
CA PRO A 272 2.89 -17.18 -7.85
C PRO A 272 3.33 -17.51 -6.43
N ARG A 273 3.85 -18.71 -6.23
CA ARG A 273 4.43 -19.19 -4.97
C ARG A 273 5.76 -19.90 -5.24
N PRO A 274 6.83 -19.16 -5.60
CA PRO A 274 8.14 -19.75 -5.83
C PRO A 274 8.68 -20.45 -4.59
N ASP A 275 9.62 -21.37 -4.78
CA ASP A 275 10.27 -22.07 -3.68
C ASP A 275 10.98 -21.10 -2.73
N GLY A 276 11.01 -21.41 -1.43
CA GLY A 276 11.64 -20.56 -0.40
C GLY A 276 13.14 -20.33 -0.62
N SER A 277 13.81 -21.21 -1.38
CA SER A 277 15.22 -21.10 -1.78
C SER A 277 15.45 -20.19 -2.98
N THR A 278 14.39 -19.71 -3.65
CA THR A 278 14.51 -18.78 -4.79
C THR A 278 15.38 -17.58 -4.37
N PRO A 279 16.45 -17.22 -5.08
CA PRO A 279 17.27 -16.07 -4.73
C PRO A 279 16.46 -14.76 -4.76
N ALA A 280 16.76 -13.85 -3.85
CA ALA A 280 16.20 -12.49 -3.85
C ALA A 280 17.33 -11.48 -3.80
N GLU A 281 17.51 -10.75 -4.89
CA GLU A 281 18.52 -9.69 -4.99
C GLU A 281 18.22 -8.52 -4.05
N PRO A 282 19.23 -7.74 -3.63
CA PRO A 282 19.01 -6.55 -2.84
C PRO A 282 18.04 -5.56 -3.49
N ARG A 283 17.20 -4.93 -2.67
CA ARG A 283 16.25 -3.89 -3.10
C ARG A 283 16.23 -2.74 -2.12
N PHE A 284 16.15 -1.52 -2.62
CA PHE A 284 15.82 -0.35 -1.82
C PHE A 284 14.32 -0.13 -1.90
N LEU A 285 13.65 0.01 -0.75
CA LEU A 285 12.23 0.34 -0.66
C LEU A 285 12.07 1.74 -0.10
N GLY A 286 11.12 2.50 -0.66
CA GLY A 286 10.78 3.84 -0.18
C GLY A 286 10.08 3.83 1.19
N GLU A 287 9.88 5.02 1.75
CA GLU A 287 9.04 5.21 2.93
C GLU A 287 7.63 4.66 2.69
N PHE A 288 7.01 4.08 3.71
CA PHE A 288 5.64 3.55 3.61
C PHE A 288 5.42 2.53 2.48
N ASP A 289 6.42 1.75 2.10
CA ASP A 289 6.25 0.71 1.09
C ASP A 289 5.17 -0.32 1.51
N ASN A 290 4.29 -0.70 0.57
CA ASN A 290 3.14 -1.57 0.81
C ASN A 290 3.51 -2.87 1.50
N ILE A 291 4.69 -3.42 1.23
CA ILE A 291 5.13 -4.70 1.78
C ILE A 291 5.22 -4.69 3.32
N LEU A 292 5.44 -3.52 3.92
CA LEU A 292 5.53 -3.32 5.37
C LEU A 292 4.19 -2.99 6.02
N LEU A 293 3.14 -2.78 5.22
CA LEU A 293 1.87 -2.19 5.65
C LEU A 293 0.65 -3.08 5.41
N SER A 294 0.79 -4.07 4.53
CA SER A 294 -0.34 -4.85 4.01
C SER A 294 -0.65 -6.11 4.82
N TYR A 295 0.07 -6.33 5.93
CA TYR A 295 -0.07 -7.52 6.77
C TYR A 295 -0.21 -7.15 8.24
N ALA A 296 -0.98 -7.99 8.95
CA ALA A 296 -1.06 -8.01 10.41
C ALA A 296 0.22 -8.61 11.00
N ASP A 297 0.68 -9.75 10.46
CA ASP A 297 2.00 -10.28 10.77
C ASP A 297 3.04 -9.76 9.76
N ARG A 298 3.99 -8.97 10.26
CA ARG A 298 5.06 -8.37 9.47
C ARG A 298 6.37 -9.14 9.55
N SER A 299 6.42 -10.20 10.37
CA SER A 299 7.59 -11.06 10.55
C SER A 299 8.05 -11.72 9.23
N ARG A 300 7.13 -11.85 8.27
CA ARG A 300 7.39 -12.26 6.87
C ARG A 300 8.51 -11.48 6.18
N ILE A 301 8.69 -10.21 6.53
CA ILE A 301 9.56 -9.26 5.82
C ILE A 301 10.49 -8.54 6.79
N LEU A 302 10.02 -8.27 8.00
CA LEU A 302 10.74 -7.50 9.01
C LEU A 302 10.83 -8.29 10.31
N ASP A 303 12.06 -8.58 10.73
CA ASP A 303 12.34 -9.10 12.06
C ASP A 303 11.92 -8.08 13.13
N ASP A 304 11.17 -8.54 14.12
CA ASP A 304 10.58 -7.68 15.15
C ASP A 304 11.65 -6.92 15.98
N ARG A 305 12.87 -7.47 16.08
CA ARG A 305 14.02 -6.81 16.74
C ARG A 305 14.38 -5.48 16.10
N TYR A 306 14.07 -5.29 14.82
CA TYR A 306 14.34 -4.06 14.08
C TYR A 306 13.10 -3.19 13.89
N ARG A 307 11.94 -3.61 14.41
CA ARG A 307 10.67 -2.92 14.21
C ARG A 307 10.72 -1.44 14.61
N SER A 308 11.26 -1.13 15.78
CA SER A 308 11.36 0.26 16.27
C SER A 308 12.34 1.14 15.48
N ARG A 309 13.27 0.54 14.73
CA ARG A 309 14.19 1.27 13.83
C ARG A 309 13.51 1.66 12.52
N VAL A 310 12.47 0.94 12.11
CA VAL A 310 11.72 1.15 10.86
C VAL A 310 10.42 1.92 11.10
N PHE A 311 9.64 1.51 12.11
CA PHE A 311 8.38 2.13 12.53
C PHE A 311 8.64 3.07 13.70
N THR A 312 8.64 4.36 13.43
CA THR A 312 8.92 5.39 14.44
C THR A 312 7.69 5.72 15.26
N ILE A 313 7.90 6.29 16.46
CA ILE A 313 6.81 6.67 17.37
C ILE A 313 5.87 7.75 16.79
N ASN A 314 6.36 8.59 15.88
CA ASN A 314 5.55 9.59 15.18
C ASN A 314 4.84 9.04 13.93
N GLY A 315 4.81 7.72 13.75
CA GLY A 315 4.06 7.06 12.68
C GLY A 315 4.73 7.10 11.30
N ILE A 316 6.02 7.46 11.24
CA ILE A 316 6.81 7.38 10.01
C ILE A 316 7.31 5.95 9.82
N ILE A 317 7.24 5.47 8.58
CA ILE A 317 7.85 4.20 8.17
C ILE A 317 9.02 4.55 7.28
N ARG A 318 10.23 4.33 7.77
CA ARG A 318 11.45 4.69 7.07
C ARG A 318 11.65 3.87 5.79
N SER A 319 12.37 4.43 4.84
CA SER A 319 12.90 3.69 3.70
C SER A 319 13.83 2.57 4.18
N THR A 320 13.70 1.38 3.59
CA THR A 320 14.42 0.16 4.03
C THR A 320 15.21 -0.45 2.90
N ILE A 321 16.23 -1.25 3.26
CA ILE A 321 16.90 -2.15 2.31
C ILE A 321 16.44 -3.59 2.58
N LEU A 322 16.19 -4.34 1.52
CA LEU A 322 16.03 -5.79 1.58
C LEU A 322 17.37 -6.44 1.22
N ILE A 323 17.79 -7.40 2.04
CA ILE A 323 18.84 -8.38 1.71
C ILE A 323 18.19 -9.75 1.77
N ASP A 324 18.32 -10.53 0.70
CA ASP A 324 17.69 -11.85 0.57
C ASP A 324 16.17 -11.82 0.85
N GLY A 325 15.52 -10.71 0.55
CA GLY A 325 14.08 -10.50 0.73
C GLY A 325 13.64 -10.01 2.11
N TYR A 326 14.55 -9.78 3.05
CA TYR A 326 14.23 -9.34 4.42
C TYR A 326 14.81 -7.96 4.72
N VAL A 327 14.09 -7.15 5.50
CA VAL A 327 14.58 -5.84 5.95
C VAL A 327 15.85 -6.01 6.77
N SER A 328 16.93 -5.41 6.27
CA SER A 328 18.27 -5.53 6.86
C SER A 328 18.94 -4.19 7.08
N GLY A 329 18.21 -3.09 6.89
CA GLY A 329 18.73 -1.74 7.12
C GLY A 329 17.74 -0.66 6.72
N THR A 330 18.14 0.58 6.95
CA THR A 330 17.44 1.77 6.46
C THR A 330 18.35 2.59 5.56
N TRP A 331 17.77 3.43 4.72
CA TRP A 331 18.53 4.37 3.90
C TRP A 331 17.86 5.73 3.85
N LYS A 332 18.65 6.75 3.49
CA LYS A 332 18.16 8.10 3.19
C LYS A 332 19.05 8.77 2.15
N LEU A 333 18.44 9.66 1.37
CA LEU A 333 19.17 10.56 0.49
C LEU A 333 19.45 11.87 1.23
N ILE A 334 20.71 12.30 1.20
CA ILE A 334 21.16 13.57 1.74
C ILE A 334 21.68 14.38 0.56
N SER A 335 20.99 15.47 0.22
CA SER A 335 21.41 16.36 -0.87
C SER A 335 21.93 17.67 -0.29
N GLU A 336 23.18 17.99 -0.57
CA GLU A 336 23.86 19.20 -0.12
C GLU A 336 24.60 19.86 -1.28
N ARG A 337 24.27 21.12 -1.59
CA ARG A 337 24.87 21.92 -2.68
C ARG A 337 24.85 21.22 -4.03
N LYS A 338 25.96 20.54 -4.38
CA LYS A 338 26.18 19.82 -5.66
C LYS A 338 26.53 18.35 -5.44
N LYS A 339 26.14 17.77 -4.31
CA LYS A 339 26.41 16.38 -3.94
C LYS A 339 25.15 15.74 -3.39
N THR A 340 24.86 14.53 -3.84
CA THR A 340 23.80 13.69 -3.27
C THR A 340 24.41 12.39 -2.77
N VAL A 341 24.20 12.12 -1.48
CA VAL A 341 24.71 10.94 -0.78
C VAL A 341 23.56 9.99 -0.46
N LEU A 342 23.70 8.73 -0.85
CA LEU A 342 22.86 7.64 -0.37
C LEU A 342 23.52 7.06 0.88
N SER A 343 22.98 7.42 2.05
CA SER A 343 23.45 6.92 3.34
C SER A 343 22.63 5.70 3.74
N ILE A 344 23.31 4.58 3.94
CA ILE A 344 22.75 3.27 4.26
C ILE A 344 23.20 2.88 5.66
N GLU A 345 22.25 2.56 6.53
CA GLU A 345 22.49 2.06 7.88
C GLU A 345 22.10 0.58 7.93
N SER A 346 23.10 -0.31 7.94
CA SER A 346 22.87 -1.74 8.01
C SER A 346 22.53 -2.19 9.44
N PHE A 347 21.63 -3.16 9.56
CA PHE A 347 21.23 -3.78 10.83
C PHE A 347 21.99 -5.07 11.13
N ILE A 348 22.66 -5.60 10.10
CA ILE A 348 23.40 -6.86 10.09
C ILE A 348 24.82 -6.64 9.55
N SER A 349 25.70 -7.59 9.81
CA SER A 349 26.97 -7.67 9.09
C SER A 349 26.70 -8.19 7.68
N LEU A 350 27.21 -7.48 6.67
CA LEU A 350 27.08 -7.86 5.26
C LEU A 350 28.33 -8.61 4.82
N SER A 351 28.16 -9.67 4.03
CA SER A 351 29.25 -10.28 3.28
C SER A 351 29.78 -9.32 2.21
N GLN A 352 30.97 -9.60 1.67
CA GLN A 352 31.50 -8.81 0.55
C GLN A 352 30.56 -8.83 -0.66
N LYS A 353 30.00 -10.01 -0.99
CA LYS A 353 29.05 -10.17 -2.09
C LYS A 353 27.78 -9.32 -1.90
N GLU A 354 27.21 -9.30 -0.69
CA GLU A 354 26.04 -8.47 -0.39
C GLU A 354 26.36 -6.98 -0.43
N THR A 355 27.55 -6.61 0.04
CA THR A 355 28.04 -5.22 0.00
C THR A 355 28.18 -4.75 -1.45
N ASP A 356 28.81 -5.53 -2.32
CA ASP A 356 29.02 -5.19 -3.73
C ASP A 356 27.69 -5.09 -4.50
N ALA A 357 26.77 -6.03 -4.25
CA ALA A 357 25.43 -6.00 -4.84
C ALA A 357 24.63 -4.77 -4.37
N LEU A 358 24.69 -4.45 -3.07
CA LEU A 358 24.00 -3.29 -2.51
C LEU A 358 24.58 -1.96 -3.00
N MET A 359 25.91 -1.87 -3.17
CA MET A 359 26.59 -0.72 -3.76
C MET A 359 26.17 -0.52 -5.23
N THR A 360 26.09 -1.60 -6.00
CA THR A 360 25.64 -1.56 -7.40
C THR A 360 24.20 -1.07 -7.52
N GLU A 361 23.28 -1.64 -6.73
CA GLU A 361 21.88 -1.22 -6.71
C GLU A 361 21.72 0.22 -6.16
N GLY A 362 22.52 0.60 -5.16
CA GLY A 362 22.53 1.94 -4.59
C GLY A 362 23.01 3.00 -5.58
N ALA A 363 24.00 2.69 -6.43
CA ALA A 363 24.44 3.56 -7.50
C ALA A 363 23.32 3.78 -8.54
N ARG A 364 22.55 2.73 -8.89
CA ARG A 364 21.36 2.87 -9.75
C ARG A 364 20.29 3.76 -9.12
N LEU A 365 20.06 3.63 -7.82
CA LEU A 365 19.10 4.47 -7.09
C LEU A 365 19.54 5.94 -7.07
N LEU A 366 20.83 6.20 -6.86
CA LEU A 366 21.39 7.55 -6.92
C LEU A 366 21.25 8.14 -8.32
N HIS A 367 21.56 7.37 -9.37
CA HIS A 367 21.38 7.83 -10.73
C HIS A 367 19.93 8.20 -11.04
N PHE A 368 18.97 7.43 -10.53
CA PHE A 368 17.56 7.76 -10.62
C PHE A 368 17.21 9.03 -9.83
N ALA A 369 17.63 9.15 -8.57
CA ALA A 369 17.08 10.14 -7.65
C ALA A 369 17.84 11.47 -7.57
N ALA A 370 19.13 11.49 -7.91
CA ALA A 370 19.98 12.67 -7.78
C ALA A 370 19.80 13.62 -8.97
N PRO A 371 19.83 14.94 -8.76
CA PRO A 371 19.89 15.90 -9.86
C PRO A 371 21.10 15.63 -10.77
N GLU A 372 20.94 15.78 -12.09
CA GLU A 372 21.99 15.46 -13.08
C GLU A 372 23.35 16.11 -12.79
N ASN A 373 23.34 17.32 -12.20
CA ASN A 373 24.55 18.09 -11.92
C ASN A 373 25.19 17.79 -10.56
N HIS A 374 24.70 16.79 -9.83
CA HIS A 374 25.25 16.41 -8.52
C HIS A 374 26.27 15.29 -8.63
N SER A 375 27.37 15.40 -7.89
CA SER A 375 28.20 14.24 -7.62
C SER A 375 27.44 13.24 -6.73
N GLN A 376 27.65 11.96 -6.97
CA GLN A 376 26.90 10.88 -6.35
C GLN A 376 27.83 10.01 -5.51
N GLU A 377 27.43 9.68 -4.28
CA GLU A 377 28.20 8.81 -3.40
C GLU A 377 27.28 7.88 -2.62
N VAL A 378 27.61 6.59 -2.56
CA VAL A 378 26.95 5.62 -1.70
C VAL A 378 27.84 5.38 -0.48
N ILE A 379 27.27 5.53 0.72
CA ILE A 379 27.95 5.27 1.98
C ILE A 379 27.16 4.20 2.74
N ILE A 380 27.82 3.08 3.04
CA ILE A 380 27.28 2.04 3.92
C ILE A 380 27.95 2.18 5.29
N HIS A 381 27.14 2.50 6.29
CA HIS A 381 27.57 2.51 7.68
C HIS A 381 27.50 1.07 8.22
N PRO A 382 28.63 0.51 8.69
CA PRO A 382 28.63 -0.81 9.31
C PRO A 382 27.81 -0.79 10.61
N LYS A 383 27.38 -1.99 11.02
CA LYS A 383 26.61 -2.22 12.24
C LYS A 383 27.37 -1.78 13.49
#